data_AF-A0A9P7YXT2-F1
#
_entry.id   AF-A0A9P7YXT2-F1
#
_cell.length_a   1.000
_cell.length_b   1.000
_cell.length_c   1.000
_cell.angle_alpha   90.00
_cell.angle_beta   90.00
_cell.angle_gamma   90.00
#
_symmetry.space_group_name_H-M   'P 1'
#
loop_
_entity.id
_entity.type
_entity.pdbx_description
1 polymer ?
#
loop_
_entity_poly.entity_id
_entity_poly.type
_entity_poly.pdbx_seq_one_letter_code
_entity_poly.pdbx_strand_id
1 'polypeptide(L)'
;YIVSLFAIFNYLLFTLFVHSPDPAQHLQHALHFLNTIADDFFNYRSLDSSEFRRACGRTEWNDSLVFTCDNSNGGVGHISTSILNCVRYAISTGAGLSVPRIVIRDANNMIKLQTENRVKMDCLFDVQHLAQSLNIS
;
A
#
# COMPACT_ATOMS: atom_id res chain seq x y z
N TYR A 1 33.56 28.92 45.77
CA TYR A 1 33.13 27.64 46.37
C TYR A 1 31.60 27.51 46.50
N ILE A 2 30.91 28.39 47.24
CA ILE A 2 29.44 28.29 47.44
C ILE A 2 28.64 28.41 46.12
N VAL A 3 29.02 29.35 45.24
CA VAL A 3 28.32 29.57 43.95
C VAL A 3 28.48 28.36 43.00
N SER A 4 29.65 27.71 43.00
CA SER A 4 29.90 26.52 42.18
C SER A 4 29.10 25.31 42.66
N LEU A 5 28.91 25.16 43.98
CA LEU A 5 28.09 24.09 44.55
C LEU A 5 26.60 24.26 44.19
N PHE A 6 26.08 25.49 44.19
CA PHE A 6 24.73 25.78 43.72
C PHE A 6 24.52 25.45 42.24
N ALA A 7 25.51 25.75 41.39
CA ALA A 7 25.43 25.41 39.97
C ALA A 7 25.41 23.90 39.73
N ILE A 8 26.24 23.14 40.46
CA ILE A 8 26.27 21.67 40.37
C ILE A 8 24.97 21.07 40.90
N PHE A 9 24.44 21.57 42.02
CA PHE A 9 23.19 21.09 42.59
C PHE A 9 21.99 21.35 41.65
N ASN A 10 21.93 22.53 41.03
CA ASN A 10 20.91 22.84 40.02
C ASN A 10 21.07 21.98 38.76
N TYR A 11 22.30 21.73 38.32
CA TYR A 11 22.56 20.86 37.16
C TYR A 11 22.13 19.41 37.44
N LEU A 12 22.42 18.88 38.63
CA LEU A 12 22.02 17.54 39.05
C LEU A 12 20.50 17.43 39.26
N LEU A 13 19.85 18.46 39.81
CA LEU A 13 18.40 18.52 39.87
C LEU A 13 17.79 18.54 38.47
N PHE A 14 18.36 19.32 37.55
CA PHE A 14 17.88 19.38 36.18
C PHE A 14 18.01 18.04 35.45
N THR A 15 19.12 17.32 35.62
CA THR A 15 19.28 15.98 35.02
C THR A 15 18.38 14.92 35.66
N LEU A 16 18.14 14.98 36.98
CA LEU A 16 17.21 14.08 37.67
C LEU A 16 15.75 14.34 37.27
N PHE A 17 15.35 15.60 37.07
CA PHE A 17 14.00 15.94 36.59
C PHE A 17 13.80 15.61 35.10
N VAL A 18 14.83 15.82 34.26
CA VAL A 18 14.74 15.52 32.81
C VAL A 18 14.81 14.02 32.52
N HIS A 19 15.40 13.21 33.39
CA HIS A 19 15.52 11.75 33.23
C HIS A 19 14.54 10.94 34.07
N SER A 20 13.44 11.52 34.56
CA SER A 20 12.34 10.69 35.07
C SER A 20 11.62 10.04 33.89
N PRO A 21 11.69 8.71 33.69
CA PRO A 21 10.95 8.07 32.63
C PRO A 21 9.48 8.00 33.06
N ASP A 22 8.67 8.96 32.62
CA ASP A 22 7.22 8.92 32.86
C ASP A 22 6.61 7.76 32.05
N PRO A 23 6.11 6.68 32.70
CA PRO A 23 5.51 5.55 31.99
C PRO A 23 4.23 5.93 31.24
N ALA A 24 3.61 7.08 31.55
CA ALA A 24 2.42 7.55 30.86
C ALA A 24 2.70 8.03 29.42
N GLN A 25 3.90 8.57 29.16
CA GLN A 25 4.25 9.06 27.82
C GLN A 25 4.41 7.91 26.82
N HIS A 26 5.00 6.78 27.25
CA HIS A 26 5.12 5.59 26.39
C HIS A 26 3.76 5.01 25.97
N LEU A 27 2.77 5.02 26.87
CA LEU A 27 1.41 4.55 26.56
C LEU A 27 0.68 5.48 25.60
N GLN A 28 0.82 6.80 25.77
CA GLN A 28 0.25 7.78 24.84
C GLN A 28 0.80 7.63 23.42
N HIS A 29 2.12 7.45 23.28
CA HIS A 29 2.76 7.25 21.98
C HIS A 29 2.37 5.90 21.35
N ALA A 30 2.23 4.84 22.14
CA ALA A 30 1.75 3.54 21.65
C ALA A 30 0.29 3.60 21.21
N LEU A 31 -0.59 4.29 21.95
CA LEU A 31 -1.99 4.50 21.56
C LEU A 31 -2.11 5.36 20.30
N HIS A 32 -1.29 6.42 20.19
CA HIS A 32 -1.23 7.23 18.98
C HIS A 32 -0.78 6.41 17.77
N PHE A 33 0.24 5.55 17.94
CA PHE A 33 0.73 4.64 16.91
C PHE A 33 -0.31 3.59 16.49
N LEU A 34 -1.03 3.00 17.43
CA LEU A 34 -2.13 2.06 17.12
C LEU A 34 -3.29 2.75 16.39
N ASN A 35 -3.59 4.00 16.75
CA ASN A 35 -4.58 4.80 16.03
C ASN A 35 -4.11 5.19 14.61
N THR A 36 -2.80 5.37 14.39
CA THR A 36 -2.25 5.60 13.04
C THR A 36 -2.16 4.32 12.22
N ILE A 37 -2.02 3.14 12.84
CA ILE A 37 -2.14 1.86 12.12
C ILE A 37 -3.61 1.60 11.74
N ALA A 38 -4.57 2.02 12.57
CA ALA A 38 -6.00 1.93 12.26
C ALA A 38 -6.38 2.87 11.10
N ASP A 39 -5.70 4.00 10.97
CA ASP A 39 -5.72 4.86 9.79
C ASP A 39 -4.66 4.39 8.78
N ASP A 40 -4.84 3.17 8.26
CA ASP A 40 -3.98 2.63 7.20
C ASP A 40 -3.86 3.69 6.10
N PHE A 41 -2.63 4.11 5.79
CA PHE A 41 -2.34 5.04 4.71
C PHE A 41 -2.95 4.58 3.37
N PHE A 42 -3.25 3.28 3.23
CA PHE A 42 -3.90 2.68 2.07
C PHE A 42 -5.43 2.51 2.19
N ASN A 43 -6.07 2.96 3.26
CA ASN A 43 -7.55 3.05 3.39
C ASN A 43 -8.11 4.22 2.55
N TYR A 44 -7.84 4.20 1.25
CA TYR A 44 -8.45 5.14 0.33
C TYR A 44 -9.92 4.77 0.08
N ARG A 45 -10.77 5.79 -0.03
CA ARG A 45 -12.15 5.63 -0.49
C ARG A 45 -12.15 5.00 -1.90
N SER A 46 -13.23 4.27 -2.21
CA SER A 46 -13.51 3.74 -3.55
C SER A 46 -13.20 4.74 -4.66
N LEU A 47 -12.74 4.25 -5.80
CA LEU A 47 -12.27 5.03 -6.95
C LEU A 47 -13.42 5.76 -7.68
N ASP A 48 -14.17 6.62 -6.98
CA ASP A 48 -15.30 7.38 -7.50
C ASP A 48 -14.82 8.73 -8.04
N SER A 49 -14.48 8.75 -9.34
CA SER A 49 -14.22 9.97 -10.09
C SER A 49 -15.21 10.11 -11.23
N SER A 50 -15.54 11.36 -11.58
CA SER A 50 -16.47 11.65 -12.66
C SER A 50 -15.99 11.12 -14.01
N GLU A 51 -14.68 11.08 -14.20
CA GLU A 51 -13.94 10.58 -15.35
C GLU A 51 -14.04 9.07 -15.45
N PHE A 52 -13.88 8.36 -14.32
CA PHE A 52 -13.99 6.91 -14.28
C PHE A 52 -15.42 6.45 -14.56
N ARG A 53 -16.42 7.07 -13.90
CA ARG A 53 -17.84 6.84 -14.19
C ARG A 53 -18.18 7.09 -15.66
N ARG A 54 -17.64 8.16 -16.26
CA ARG A 54 -17.83 8.45 -17.69
C ARG A 54 -17.19 7.39 -18.59
N ALA A 55 -16.04 6.85 -18.20
CA ALA A 55 -15.40 5.76 -18.93
C ALA A 55 -16.29 4.50 -18.88
N CYS A 56 -16.70 4.05 -17.68
CA CYS A 56 -17.58 2.90 -17.52
C CYS A 56 -18.94 3.08 -18.23
N GLY A 57 -19.56 4.27 -18.11
CA GLY A 57 -20.86 4.55 -18.71
C GLY A 57 -20.86 4.73 -20.23
N ARG A 58 -19.69 4.91 -20.86
CA ARG A 58 -19.54 4.93 -22.33
C ARG A 58 -19.17 3.58 -22.92
N THR A 59 -18.71 2.65 -22.08
CA THR A 59 -18.31 1.31 -22.50
C THR A 59 -19.53 0.40 -22.61
N GLU A 60 -19.69 -0.28 -23.74
CA GLU A 60 -20.63 -1.39 -23.88
C GLU A 60 -19.98 -2.67 -23.39
N TRP A 61 -20.56 -3.29 -22.35
CA TRP A 61 -20.01 -4.50 -21.75
C TRP A 61 -20.48 -5.76 -22.49
N ASN A 62 -19.53 -6.66 -22.76
CA ASN A 62 -19.77 -7.94 -23.40
C ASN A 62 -19.28 -9.09 -22.50
N ASP A 63 -20.21 -9.78 -21.87
CA ASP A 63 -19.94 -10.89 -20.94
C ASP A 63 -19.28 -12.11 -21.62
N SER A 64 -19.31 -12.18 -22.96
CA SER A 64 -18.65 -13.24 -23.73
C SER A 64 -17.19 -12.92 -24.07
N LEU A 65 -16.72 -11.70 -23.80
CA LEU A 65 -15.37 -11.27 -24.10
C LEU A 65 -14.53 -11.22 -22.83
N VAL A 66 -13.44 -11.99 -22.80
CA VAL A 66 -12.47 -11.99 -21.70
C VAL A 66 -11.14 -11.45 -22.19
N PHE A 67 -10.71 -10.34 -21.59
CA PHE A 67 -9.40 -9.76 -21.78
C PHE A 67 -8.39 -10.46 -20.85
N THR A 68 -7.30 -10.93 -21.43
CA THR A 68 -6.19 -11.55 -20.70
C THR A 68 -4.95 -10.73 -20.95
N CYS A 69 -4.27 -10.33 -19.88
CA CYS A 69 -3.06 -9.55 -19.95
C CYS A 69 -1.83 -10.44 -19.87
N ASP A 70 -0.77 -10.05 -20.59
CA ASP A 70 0.52 -10.70 -20.49
C ASP A 70 1.10 -10.57 -19.07
N ASN A 71 2.03 -11.48 -18.75
CA ASN A 71 2.63 -11.48 -17.42
C ASN A 71 3.41 -10.19 -17.18
N SER A 72 3.09 -9.55 -16.07
CA SER A 72 3.85 -8.43 -15.54
C SER A 72 5.16 -8.94 -14.93
N ASN A 73 6.29 -8.47 -15.46
CA ASN A 73 7.63 -8.76 -14.96
C ASN A 73 8.32 -7.46 -14.53
N GLY A 74 9.24 -7.50 -13.57
CA GLY A 74 9.97 -6.32 -13.12
C GLY A 74 9.90 -6.09 -11.61
N GLY A 75 10.09 -4.85 -11.18
CA GLY A 75 9.93 -4.47 -9.77
C GLY A 75 8.45 -4.28 -9.40
N VAL A 76 8.17 -4.18 -8.10
CA VAL A 76 6.80 -4.04 -7.57
C VAL A 76 6.01 -2.91 -8.22
N GLY A 77 6.62 -1.72 -8.37
CA GLY A 77 5.95 -0.58 -9.02
C GLY A 77 5.62 -0.81 -10.50
N HIS A 78 6.48 -1.53 -11.22
CA HIS A 78 6.24 -1.86 -12.63
C HIS A 78 5.09 -2.86 -12.75
N ILE A 79 5.06 -3.86 -11.87
CA ILE A 79 3.98 -4.85 -11.82
C ILE A 79 2.65 -4.18 -11.49
N SER A 80 2.61 -3.32 -10.46
CA SER A 80 1.38 -2.60 -10.09
C SER A 80 0.89 -1.70 -11.23
N THR A 81 1.79 -0.97 -11.89
CA THR A 81 1.43 -0.10 -13.02
C THR A 81 0.91 -0.92 -14.22
N SER A 82 1.57 -2.04 -14.52
CA SER A 82 1.16 -2.95 -15.59
C SER A 82 -0.23 -3.54 -15.35
N ILE A 83 -0.53 -3.95 -14.12
CA ILE A 83 -1.84 -4.46 -13.71
C ILE A 83 -2.92 -3.37 -13.82
N LEU A 84 -2.65 -2.16 -13.34
CA LEU A 84 -3.63 -1.06 -13.43
C LEU A 84 -3.91 -0.64 -14.88
N ASN A 85 -2.90 -0.67 -15.74
CA ASN A 85 -3.08 -0.44 -17.17
C ASN A 85 -3.92 -1.55 -17.82
N CYS A 86 -3.67 -2.81 -17.44
CA CYS A 86 -4.44 -3.96 -17.87
C CYS A 86 -5.94 -3.81 -17.50
N VAL A 87 -6.25 -3.40 -16.27
CA VAL A 87 -7.63 -3.09 -15.83
C VAL A 87 -8.23 -1.97 -16.70
N ARG A 88 -7.49 -0.89 -16.95
CA ARG A 88 -7.95 0.22 -17.79
C ARG A 88 -8.28 -0.23 -19.22
N TYR A 89 -7.48 -1.11 -19.80
CA TYR A 89 -7.71 -1.64 -21.15
C TYR A 89 -8.92 -2.57 -21.20
N ALA A 90 -9.14 -3.42 -20.19
CA ALA A 90 -10.34 -4.24 -20.09
C ALA A 90 -11.61 -3.36 -20.03
N ILE A 91 -11.61 -2.32 -19.20
CA ILE A 91 -12.72 -1.35 -19.12
C ILE A 91 -12.92 -0.61 -20.45
N SER A 92 -11.83 -0.24 -21.13
CA SER A 92 -11.93 0.49 -22.40
C SER A 92 -12.47 -0.39 -23.55
N THR A 93 -12.36 -1.72 -23.43
CA THR A 93 -12.83 -2.69 -24.41
C THR A 93 -14.18 -3.31 -24.05
N GLY A 94 -14.70 -3.04 -22.85
CA GLY A 94 -15.95 -3.64 -22.37
C GLY A 94 -15.86 -5.14 -22.13
N ALA A 95 -14.66 -5.64 -21.88
CA ALA A 95 -14.39 -7.06 -21.66
C ALA A 95 -14.28 -7.37 -20.16
N GLY A 96 -14.68 -8.57 -19.78
CA GLY A 96 -14.31 -9.14 -18.48
C GLY A 96 -12.78 -9.30 -18.40
N LEU A 97 -12.21 -9.13 -17.21
CA LEU A 97 -10.76 -9.29 -17.01
C LEU A 97 -10.46 -10.64 -16.34
N SER A 98 -9.59 -11.44 -16.96
CA SER A 98 -8.98 -12.59 -16.27
C SER A 98 -7.93 -12.08 -15.29
N VAL A 99 -8.02 -12.51 -14.01
CA VAL A 99 -7.07 -12.12 -12.97
C VAL A 99 -5.64 -12.51 -13.38
N PRO A 100 -4.71 -11.54 -13.50
CA PRO A 100 -3.37 -11.82 -14.01
C PRO A 100 -2.50 -12.57 -12.99
N ARG A 101 -1.44 -13.20 -13.50
CA ARG A 101 -0.39 -13.84 -12.71
C ARG A 101 0.86 -12.98 -12.72
N ILE A 102 1.58 -12.94 -11.60
CA ILE A 102 2.78 -12.13 -11.44
C ILE A 102 4.02 -13.02 -11.57
N VAL A 103 5.00 -12.58 -12.34
CA VAL A 103 6.33 -13.21 -12.40
C VAL A 103 7.22 -12.57 -11.34
N ILE A 104 7.60 -13.33 -10.32
CA ILE A 104 8.53 -12.85 -9.28
C ILE A 104 9.97 -13.05 -9.76
N ARG A 105 10.86 -12.16 -9.32
CA ARG A 105 12.31 -12.33 -9.41
C ARG A 105 12.78 -13.49 -8.52
N ASP A 106 13.90 -14.08 -8.90
CA ASP A 106 14.52 -15.14 -8.10
C ASP A 106 15.07 -14.53 -6.80
N ALA A 107 14.63 -15.03 -5.65
CA ALA A 107 15.09 -14.54 -4.34
C ALA A 107 16.58 -14.82 -4.10
N ASN A 108 17.12 -15.87 -4.73
CA ASN A 108 18.49 -16.32 -4.55
C ASN A 108 19.43 -15.81 -5.64
N ASN A 109 18.90 -15.27 -6.74
CA ASN A 109 19.68 -14.75 -7.85
C ASN A 109 19.08 -13.44 -8.40
N MET A 110 19.58 -12.31 -7.89
CA MET A 110 19.13 -10.97 -8.31
C MET A 110 19.44 -10.63 -9.78
N ILE A 111 20.35 -11.36 -10.44
CA ILE A 111 20.63 -11.23 -11.88
C ILE A 111 19.53 -11.89 -12.71
N LYS A 112 18.85 -12.91 -12.15
CA LYS A 112 17.73 -13.59 -12.79
C LYS A 112 16.44 -12.79 -12.56
N LEU A 113 16.19 -11.85 -13.46
CA LEU A 113 15.07 -10.90 -13.40
C LEU A 113 13.69 -11.55 -13.63
N GLN A 114 13.63 -12.81 -14.04
CA GLN A 114 12.39 -13.56 -14.24
C GLN A 114 12.58 -15.01 -13.78
N THR A 115 11.65 -15.49 -12.96
CA THR A 115 11.51 -16.92 -12.67
C THR A 115 10.39 -17.52 -13.51
N GLU A 116 10.41 -18.84 -13.70
CA GLU A 116 9.25 -19.56 -14.23
C GLU A 116 8.10 -19.63 -13.21
N ASN A 117 8.38 -19.26 -11.94
CA ASN A 117 7.42 -19.24 -10.87
C ASN A 117 6.50 -18.03 -10.96
N ARG A 118 5.24 -18.33 -11.29
CA ARG A 118 4.15 -17.37 -11.36
C ARG A 118 3.31 -17.44 -10.11
N VAL A 119 3.23 -16.35 -9.36
CA VAL A 119 2.35 -16.24 -8.19
C VAL A 119 1.01 -15.60 -8.53
N LYS A 120 0.08 -15.70 -7.57
CA LYS A 120 -1.21 -15.02 -7.64
C LYS A 120 -1.06 -13.52 -7.43
N MET A 121 -1.99 -12.76 -8.03
CA MET A 121 -2.07 -11.30 -7.87
C MET A 121 -2.25 -10.86 -6.41
N ASP A 122 -2.79 -11.74 -5.57
CA ASP A 122 -2.98 -11.61 -4.12
C ASP A 122 -1.70 -11.20 -3.35
N CYS A 123 -0.52 -11.43 -3.94
CA CYS A 123 0.75 -10.99 -3.36
C CYS A 123 0.92 -9.46 -3.38
N LEU A 124 0.22 -8.74 -4.25
CA LEU A 124 0.32 -7.28 -4.39
C LEU A 124 -1.00 -6.54 -4.22
N PHE A 125 -2.12 -7.17 -4.58
CA PHE A 125 -3.44 -6.56 -4.50
C PHE A 125 -4.39 -7.50 -3.79
N ASP A 126 -5.22 -6.96 -2.90
CA ASP A 126 -6.44 -7.66 -2.50
C ASP A 126 -7.38 -7.68 -3.71
N VAL A 127 -7.42 -8.83 -4.39
CA VAL A 127 -8.21 -9.02 -5.61
C VAL A 127 -9.69 -8.81 -5.34
N GLN A 128 -10.18 -9.20 -4.17
CA GLN A 128 -11.58 -9.06 -3.80
C GLN A 128 -11.94 -7.59 -3.58
N HIS A 129 -11.10 -6.87 -2.83
CA HIS A 129 -11.28 -5.45 -2.59
C HIS A 129 -11.20 -4.63 -3.89
N LEU A 130 -10.26 -4.99 -4.78
CA LEU A 130 -10.13 -4.37 -6.10
C LEU A 130 -11.39 -4.59 -6.96
N ALA A 131 -11.88 -5.82 -7.05
CA ALA A 131 -13.07 -6.14 -7.82
C ALA A 131 -14.32 -5.43 -7.28
N GLN A 132 -14.48 -5.37 -5.95
CA GLN A 132 -15.56 -4.64 -5.30
C GLN A 132 -15.48 -3.13 -5.59
N SER A 133 -14.28 -2.56 -5.52
CA SER A 133 -14.05 -1.14 -5.80
C SER A 133 -14.38 -0.76 -7.24
N LEU A 134 -14.11 -1.66 -8.19
CA LEU A 134 -14.44 -1.47 -9.60
C LEU A 134 -15.94 -1.59 -9.88
N ASN A 135 -16.66 -2.44 -9.13
CA ASN A 135 -18.09 -2.64 -9.33
C ASN A 135 -18.96 -1.46 -8.85
N ILE A 136 -18.45 -0.68 -7.90
CA ILE A 136 -19.18 0.47 -7.32
C ILE A 136 -18.88 1.82 -8.02
N SER A 137 -18.04 1.80 -9.06
CA SER A 137 -17.54 3.00 -9.74
C SER A 137 -18.12 3.13 -11.15
#